data_AF-A0A7Z9G7N1-F1
#
_entry.id   AF-A0A7Z9G7N1-F1
#
_cell.length_a   1.000
_cell.length_b   1.000
_cell.length_c   1.000
_cell.angle_alpha   90.00
_cell.angle_beta   90.00
_cell.angle_gamma   90.00
#
_symmetry.space_group_name_H-M   'P 1'
#
loop_
_entity.id
_entity.type
_entity.pdbx_description
1 polymer ?
#
loop_
_entity_poly.entity_id
_entity_poly.type
_entity_poly.pdbx_seq_one_letter_code
_entity_poly.pdbx_strand_id
1 'polypeptide(L)'
;MSKSTLLRIHNVSVQYADSTGAEHPIYSTAVPGGKIAWQLTTQSKSALITAVDKSLVSSGGLVLYGDSTSTAHAQAMSESMDINPHDWTNGYLIGVDTMFFTIDDTGTISSGTVDVSVVLECTLETATQASSTALALSQQ
;
A
#
# COMPACT_ATOMS: atom_id res chain seq x y z
N MET A 1 8.42 -35.59 1.14
CA MET A 1 8.94 -34.21 1.17
C MET A 1 8.01 -33.38 2.03
N SER A 2 8.54 -32.61 2.98
CA SER A 2 7.69 -31.74 3.81
C SER A 2 7.00 -30.71 2.93
N LYS A 3 5.67 -30.64 2.99
CA LYS A 3 4.87 -29.64 2.26
C LYS A 3 4.95 -28.33 3.03
N SER A 4 5.16 -27.24 2.32
CA SER A 4 5.03 -25.88 2.83
C SER A 4 3.83 -25.22 2.13
N THR A 5 3.24 -24.23 2.78
CA THR A 5 2.12 -23.48 2.24
C THR A 5 2.52 -22.02 2.12
N LEU A 6 2.35 -21.44 0.94
CA LEU A 6 2.62 -20.03 0.65
C LEU A 6 1.31 -19.27 0.56
N LEU A 7 1.31 -18.00 0.92
CA LEU A 7 0.18 -17.11 0.67
C LEU A 7 0.30 -16.56 -0.75
N ARG A 8 -0.73 -16.72 -1.58
CA ARG A 8 -0.85 -16.04 -2.87
C ARG A 8 -1.84 -14.90 -2.73
N ILE A 9 -1.39 -13.67 -3.00
CA ILE A 9 -2.24 -12.48 -3.05
C ILE A 9 -2.65 -12.27 -4.51
N HIS A 10 -3.95 -12.25 -4.77
CA HIS A 10 -4.53 -12.01 -6.10
C HIS A 10 -4.79 -10.54 -6.33
N ASN A 11 -5.26 -9.84 -5.30
CA ASN A 11 -5.57 -8.42 -5.36
C ASN A 11 -5.29 -7.72 -4.03
N VAL A 12 -4.97 -6.42 -4.11
CA VAL A 12 -4.82 -5.51 -2.98
C VAL A 12 -5.74 -4.31 -3.19
N SER A 13 -6.85 -4.27 -2.47
CA SER A 13 -7.74 -3.11 -2.46
C SER A 13 -7.41 -2.22 -1.27
N VAL A 14 -7.45 -0.90 -1.45
CA VAL A 14 -7.20 0.08 -0.38
C VAL A 14 -8.41 0.97 -0.15
N GLN A 15 -8.65 1.32 1.11
CA GLN A 15 -9.56 2.37 1.51
C GLN A 15 -8.77 3.45 2.25
N TYR A 16 -9.01 4.70 1.87
CA TYR A 16 -8.64 5.88 2.63
C TYR A 16 -9.91 6.44 3.27
N ALA A 17 -9.92 6.63 4.58
CA ALA A 17 -11.06 7.17 5.31
C ALA A 17 -10.61 8.29 6.23
N ASP A 18 -11.39 9.37 6.30
CA ASP A 18 -11.20 10.33 7.38
C ASP A 18 -11.60 9.68 8.70
N SER A 19 -10.87 9.97 9.79
CA SER A 19 -11.15 9.43 11.12
C SER A 19 -12.56 9.76 11.64
N THR A 20 -13.24 10.74 11.04
CA THR A 20 -14.63 11.09 11.36
C THR A 20 -15.68 10.35 10.53
N GLY A 21 -15.30 9.67 9.45
CA GLY A 21 -16.21 8.93 8.56
C GLY A 21 -15.59 8.66 7.18
N ALA A 22 -15.91 7.48 6.61
CA ALA A 22 -15.40 7.07 5.30
C ALA A 22 -16.00 7.84 4.12
N GLU A 23 -17.13 8.52 4.33
CA GLU A 23 -17.82 9.37 3.38
C GLU A 23 -17.26 10.79 3.31
N HIS A 24 -16.46 11.19 4.31
CA HIS A 24 -15.94 12.54 4.40
C HIS A 24 -14.75 12.74 3.45
N PRO A 25 -14.65 13.92 2.80
CA PRO A 25 -13.55 14.20 1.91
C PRO A 25 -12.25 14.35 2.69
N ILE A 26 -11.19 13.72 2.19
CA ILE A 26 -9.82 13.95 2.64
C ILE A 26 -9.24 15.07 1.76
N TYR A 27 -8.66 16.09 2.38
CA TYR A 27 -8.17 17.26 1.64
C TYR A 27 -6.94 17.91 2.28
N SER A 28 -6.20 18.65 1.46
CA SER A 28 -5.13 19.55 1.88
C SER A 28 -5.46 20.98 1.45
N THR A 29 -5.14 21.95 2.31
CA THR A 29 -5.24 23.38 2.01
C THR A 29 -3.90 24.00 1.57
N ALA A 30 -2.82 23.21 1.57
CA ALA A 30 -1.49 23.68 1.20
C ALA A 30 -1.31 23.76 -0.32
N VAL A 31 -0.61 24.80 -0.82
CA VAL A 31 -0.31 25.02 -2.25
C VAL A 31 0.35 23.81 -2.92
N PRO A 32 1.35 23.16 -2.30
CA PRO A 32 2.00 21.99 -2.90
C PRO A 32 1.11 20.74 -2.90
N GLY A 33 -0.06 20.79 -2.25
CA GLY A 33 -0.89 19.63 -1.96
C GLY A 33 -0.29 18.75 -0.86
N GLY A 34 -0.74 17.51 -0.81
CA GLY A 34 -0.20 16.48 0.06
C GLY A 34 -0.32 15.09 -0.58
N LYS A 35 0.38 14.10 -0.04
CA LYS A 35 0.23 12.70 -0.44
C LYS A 35 0.20 11.85 0.81
N ILE A 36 -0.75 10.93 0.88
CA ILE A 36 -0.78 9.83 1.84
C ILE A 36 -0.35 8.59 1.09
N ALA A 37 0.74 7.96 1.49
CA ALA A 37 1.31 6.80 0.81
C ALA A 37 1.35 5.60 1.75
N TRP A 38 1.22 4.41 1.19
CA TRP A 38 1.30 3.16 1.94
C TRP A 38 2.11 2.13 1.19
N GLN A 39 2.67 1.18 1.93
CA GLN A 39 3.42 0.06 1.41
C GLN A 39 3.14 -1.21 2.18
N LEU A 40 3.09 -2.30 1.43
CA LEU A 40 3.09 -3.66 1.92
C LEU A 40 4.45 -4.27 1.62
N THR A 41 5.17 -4.71 2.65
CA THR A 41 6.53 -5.24 2.52
C THR A 41 6.69 -6.58 3.24
N THR A 42 7.65 -7.39 2.79
CA THR A 42 8.05 -8.66 3.45
C THR A 42 9.08 -8.47 4.56
N GLN A 43 9.57 -7.25 4.75
CA GLN A 43 10.47 -6.86 5.83
C GLN A 43 10.04 -5.53 6.45
N SER A 44 10.29 -5.39 7.76
CA SER A 44 10.08 -4.12 8.44
C SER A 44 10.97 -3.03 7.86
N LYS A 45 10.40 -1.84 7.63
CA LYS A 45 11.11 -0.65 7.14
C LYS A 45 10.85 0.52 8.08
N SER A 46 11.84 1.40 8.19
CA SER A 46 11.74 2.62 9.01
C SER A 46 11.07 3.79 8.28
N ALA A 47 10.94 3.69 6.96
CA ALA A 47 10.33 4.68 6.08
C ALA A 47 9.87 3.99 4.79
N LEU A 48 9.09 4.69 3.96
CA LEU A 48 8.72 4.18 2.65
C LEU A 48 9.95 4.01 1.76
N ILE A 49 9.98 2.88 1.04
CA ILE A 49 11.08 2.47 0.15
C ILE A 49 10.69 2.67 -1.31
N THR A 50 11.63 2.41 -2.22
CA THR A 50 11.34 2.37 -3.66
C THR A 50 11.40 0.93 -4.17
N ALA A 51 10.94 0.72 -5.40
CA ALA A 51 10.83 -0.59 -6.05
C ALA A 51 12.14 -1.38 -6.20
N VAL A 52 13.29 -0.74 -5.96
CA VAL A 52 14.60 -1.40 -6.02
C VAL A 52 14.80 -2.33 -4.82
N ASP A 53 14.05 -2.11 -3.74
CA ASP A 53 14.06 -2.97 -2.57
C ASP A 53 13.09 -4.13 -2.79
N LYS A 54 13.63 -5.35 -2.78
CA LYS A 54 12.92 -6.59 -3.13
C LYS A 54 11.85 -6.99 -2.12
N SER A 55 11.84 -6.34 -0.95
CA SER A 55 10.80 -6.59 0.04
C SER A 55 9.48 -5.91 -0.33
N LEU A 56 9.46 -4.97 -1.29
CA LEU A 56 8.23 -4.31 -1.72
C LEU A 56 7.31 -5.28 -2.44
N VAL A 57 6.12 -5.50 -1.87
CA VAL A 57 5.07 -6.32 -2.47
C VAL A 57 4.09 -5.45 -3.25
N SER A 58 3.56 -4.42 -2.60
CA SER A 58 2.61 -3.49 -3.19
C SER A 58 2.73 -2.11 -2.53
N SER A 59 2.35 -1.08 -3.26
CA SER A 59 2.35 0.30 -2.79
C SER A 59 1.22 1.07 -3.42
N GLY A 60 0.81 2.15 -2.79
CA GLY A 60 -0.15 3.08 -3.35
C GLY A 60 -0.11 4.41 -2.62
N GLY A 61 -0.89 5.36 -3.12
CA GLY A 61 -1.05 6.62 -2.43
C GLY A 61 -2.20 7.45 -2.95
N LEU A 62 -2.76 8.25 -2.05
CA LEU A 62 -3.78 9.25 -2.35
C LEU A 62 -3.09 10.60 -2.46
N VAL A 63 -3.02 11.15 -3.68
CA VAL A 63 -2.52 12.51 -3.89
C VAL A 63 -3.66 13.52 -3.77
N LEU A 64 -3.43 14.54 -2.96
CA LEU A 64 -4.33 15.63 -2.64
C LEU A 64 -3.82 16.91 -3.29
N TYR A 65 -4.63 17.57 -4.11
CA TYR A 65 -4.28 18.86 -4.71
C TYR A 65 -5.04 20.01 -4.01
N GLY A 66 -4.31 21.04 -3.60
CA GLY A 66 -4.87 22.25 -3.00
C GLY A 66 -4.64 23.49 -3.89
N ASP A 67 -5.65 24.33 -4.02
CA ASP A 67 -5.49 25.70 -4.53
C ASP A 67 -5.29 26.65 -3.36
N SER A 68 -4.12 27.28 -3.33
CA SER A 68 -3.70 28.25 -2.31
C SER A 68 -4.59 29.48 -2.13
N THR A 69 -5.49 29.71 -3.08
CA THR A 69 -6.38 30.88 -3.16
C THR A 69 -7.86 30.53 -3.07
N SER A 70 -8.21 29.24 -3.07
CA SER A 70 -9.59 28.76 -3.01
C SER A 70 -10.06 28.60 -1.56
N THR A 71 -11.30 29.01 -1.27
CA THR A 71 -11.99 28.72 0.00
C THR A 71 -12.78 27.40 -0.04
N ALA A 72 -12.71 26.66 -1.15
CA ALA A 72 -13.36 25.35 -1.34
C ALA A 72 -12.29 24.29 -1.63
N HIS A 73 -12.21 23.25 -0.80
CA HIS A 73 -11.10 22.29 -0.80
C HIS A 73 -11.55 20.86 -1.13
N ALA A 74 -11.39 20.52 -2.41
CA ALA A 74 -10.81 19.29 -2.94
C ALA A 74 -10.65 19.52 -4.46
N GLN A 75 -9.45 19.66 -5.00
CA GLN A 75 -9.32 19.97 -6.44
C GLN A 75 -9.02 18.75 -7.32
N ALA A 76 -8.41 17.70 -6.79
CA ALA A 76 -8.45 16.35 -7.33
C ALA A 76 -7.93 15.36 -6.28
N MET A 77 -8.40 14.12 -6.35
CA MET A 77 -7.86 12.96 -5.64
C MET A 77 -7.50 11.92 -6.68
N SER A 78 -6.28 11.40 -6.65
CA SER A 78 -5.87 10.32 -7.53
C SER A 78 -5.16 9.25 -6.72
N GLU A 79 -5.70 8.04 -6.79
CA GLU A 79 -5.10 6.80 -6.26
C GLU A 79 -4.27 6.06 -7.31
N SER A 80 -4.33 6.50 -8.57
CA SER A 80 -3.67 5.85 -9.71
C SER A 80 -2.16 6.15 -9.83
N MET A 81 -1.59 6.90 -8.88
CA MET A 81 -0.20 7.39 -8.97
C MET A 81 0.73 6.74 -7.95
N ASP A 82 1.08 5.48 -8.20
CA ASP A 82 2.26 4.79 -7.66
C ASP A 82 2.61 3.57 -8.53
N ILE A 83 3.51 2.66 -8.08
CA ILE A 83 3.53 1.30 -8.64
C ILE A 83 2.12 0.77 -8.51
N ASN A 84 1.53 0.51 -9.66
CA ASN A 84 0.19 0.03 -9.82
C ASN A 84 0.25 -1.48 -10.09
N PRO A 85 0.48 -2.34 -9.09
CA PRO A 85 0.37 -3.78 -9.26
C PRO A 85 -1.09 -4.20 -9.03
N HIS A 86 -2.05 -3.51 -9.64
CA HIS A 86 -3.45 -3.92 -9.47
C HIS A 86 -3.80 -5.14 -10.35
N ASP A 87 -2.95 -5.47 -11.34
CA ASP A 87 -3.22 -6.56 -12.29
C ASP A 87 -2.06 -7.56 -12.38
N TRP A 88 -1.78 -8.28 -11.29
CA TRP A 88 -0.96 -9.49 -11.40
C TRP A 88 -1.75 -10.56 -12.15
N THR A 89 -1.24 -11.03 -13.29
CA THR A 89 -1.92 -12.09 -14.06
C THR A 89 -2.14 -13.39 -13.28
N ASN A 90 -1.24 -13.70 -12.33
CA ASN A 90 -1.33 -14.91 -11.52
C ASN A 90 -1.25 -14.61 -10.01
N GLY A 91 -1.43 -13.36 -9.59
CA GLY A 91 -1.14 -12.95 -8.21
C GLY A 91 0.35 -12.95 -7.84
N TYR A 92 0.64 -12.54 -6.61
CA TYR A 92 1.98 -12.46 -6.01
C TYR A 92 2.12 -13.49 -4.89
N LEU A 93 3.20 -14.29 -4.92
CA LEU A 93 3.47 -15.29 -3.88
C LEU A 93 4.28 -14.67 -2.74
N ILE A 94 3.88 -14.92 -1.51
CA ILE A 94 4.57 -14.49 -0.29
C ILE A 94 5.31 -15.69 0.29
N GLY A 95 6.64 -15.58 0.35
CA GLY A 95 7.56 -16.58 0.89
C GLY A 95 7.88 -16.41 2.37
N VAL A 96 7.49 -15.29 2.98
CA VAL A 96 7.79 -14.94 4.37
C VAL A 96 6.60 -15.17 5.30
N ASP A 97 6.88 -15.36 6.59
CA ASP A 97 5.85 -15.62 7.61
C ASP A 97 5.15 -14.35 8.10
N THR A 98 5.71 -13.17 7.84
CA THR A 98 5.18 -11.89 8.32
C THR A 98 5.32 -10.84 7.25
N MET A 99 4.26 -10.04 7.10
CA MET A 99 4.24 -8.87 6.24
C MET A 99 4.05 -7.62 7.10
N PHE A 100 4.53 -6.49 6.59
CA PHE A 100 4.51 -5.22 7.28
C PHE A 100 3.74 -4.22 6.43
N PHE A 101 2.86 -3.47 7.10
CA PHE A 101 2.10 -2.39 6.48
C PHE A 101 2.59 -1.07 7.04
N THR A 102 3.08 -0.20 6.16
CA THR A 102 3.65 1.10 6.52
C THR A 102 2.89 2.18 5.80
N ILE A 103 2.62 3.28 6.51
CA ILE A 103 1.96 4.47 5.99
C ILE A 103 2.87 5.64 6.31
N ASP A 104 2.99 6.58 5.37
CA ASP A 104 3.66 7.86 5.58
C ASP A 104 2.96 8.93 4.74
N ASP A 105 3.08 10.18 5.15
CA ASP A 105 2.45 11.30 4.47
C ASP A 105 3.38 12.50 4.29
N THR A 106 3.02 13.34 3.34
CA THR A 106 3.71 14.61 3.11
C THR A 106 2.70 15.72 2.81
N GLY A 107 3.07 16.95 3.17
CA GLY A 107 2.19 18.11 3.11
C GLY A 107 1.33 18.25 4.36
N THR A 108 0.39 19.19 4.33
CA THR A 108 -0.54 19.41 5.45
C THR A 108 -1.91 18.87 5.07
N ILE A 109 -2.26 17.69 5.58
CA ILE A 109 -3.61 17.14 5.49
C ILE A 109 -4.50 17.94 6.45
N SER A 110 -5.56 18.53 5.91
CA SER A 110 -6.43 19.47 6.64
C SER A 110 -7.75 18.86 7.09
N SER A 111 -8.13 17.68 6.57
CA SER A 111 -9.33 16.97 7.02
C SER A 111 -9.18 16.37 8.42
N GLY A 112 -7.94 16.07 8.83
CA GLY A 112 -7.61 15.48 10.13
C GLY A 112 -6.79 14.21 9.97
N THR A 113 -6.91 13.30 10.95
CA THR A 113 -6.31 11.97 10.86
C THR A 113 -6.98 11.17 9.76
N VAL A 114 -6.18 10.48 8.96
CA VAL A 114 -6.65 9.59 7.90
C VAL A 114 -6.27 8.16 8.24
N ASP A 115 -7.25 7.27 8.20
CA ASP A 115 -7.07 5.84 8.32
C ASP A 115 -6.88 5.22 6.94
N VAL A 116 -5.84 4.39 6.80
CA VAL A 116 -5.59 3.61 5.58
C VAL A 116 -5.78 2.14 5.90
N SER A 117 -6.69 1.50 5.19
CA SER A 117 -7.02 0.08 5.35
C SER A 117 -6.80 -0.68 4.05
N VAL A 118 -6.31 -1.92 4.16
CA VAL A 118 -6.12 -2.81 3.00
C VAL A 118 -6.97 -4.06 3.12
N VAL A 119 -7.53 -4.49 2.00
CA VAL A 119 -8.24 -5.77 1.85
C VAL A 119 -7.47 -6.61 0.85
N LEU A 120 -7.06 -7.80 1.28
CA LEU A 120 -6.27 -8.72 0.46
C LEU A 120 -7.15 -9.88 -0.01
N GLU A 121 -7.25 -10.08 -1.32
CA GLU A 121 -7.82 -11.31 -1.87
C GLU A 121 -6.72 -12.36 -1.95
N CYS A 122 -6.84 -13.46 -1.20
CA CYS A 122 -5.75 -14.43 -1.05
C CYS A 122 -6.20 -15.88 -1.19
N THR A 123 -5.26 -16.73 -1.58
CA THR A 123 -5.38 -18.20 -1.47
C THR A 123 -4.09 -18.80 -0.91
N LEU A 124 -4.18 -20.05 -0.47
CA LEU A 124 -3.02 -20.82 -0.04
C LEU A 124 -2.51 -21.67 -1.21
N GLU A 125 -1.20 -21.59 -1.47
CA GLU A 125 -0.52 -22.38 -2.49
C GLU A 125 0.36 -23.46 -1.86
N THR A 126 0.26 -24.69 -2.36
CA THR A 126 1.15 -25.77 -1.95
C THR A 126 2.52 -25.59 -2.60
N ALA A 127 3.57 -25.61 -1.79
CA ALA A 127 4.95 -25.53 -2.23
C ALA A 127 5.80 -26.63 -1.57
N THR A 128 6.97 -26.87 -2.14
CA THR A 128 8.01 -27.66 -1.47
C THR A 128 8.77 -26.77 -0.49
N GLN A 129 9.35 -27.36 0.56
CA GLN A 129 10.21 -26.60 1.47
C GLN A 129 11.33 -25.85 0.72
N ALA A 130 11.98 -26.49 -0.26
CA ALA A 130 13.05 -25.88 -1.05
C ALA A 130 12.57 -24.65 -1.84
N SER A 131 11.40 -24.74 -2.50
CA SER A 131 10.82 -23.61 -3.25
C SER A 131 10.38 -22.47 -2.32
N SER A 132 9.83 -22.78 -1.15
CA SER A 132 9.42 -21.77 -0.17
C SER A 132 10.61 -21.00 0.38
N THR A 133 11.70 -21.70 0.76
CA THR A 133 12.91 -21.07 1.27
C THR A 133 13.61 -20.21 0.20
N ALA A 134 13.67 -20.70 -1.04
CA ALA A 134 14.23 -19.92 -2.15
C ALA A 134 13.44 -18.63 -2.40
N LEU A 135 12.10 -18.71 -2.36
CA LEU A 135 11.23 -17.54 -2.50
C LEU A 135 11.43 -16.56 -1.35
N ALA A 136 11.44 -17.04 -0.10
CA ALA A 136 11.66 -16.19 1.07
C ALA A 136 12.97 -15.40 0.97
N LEU A 137 14.05 -16.03 0.50
CA LEU A 137 15.36 -15.38 0.32
C LEU A 137 15.34 -14.33 -0.81
N SER A 138 14.54 -14.53 -1.86
CA SER A 138 14.40 -13.56 -2.95
C SER A 138 13.64 -12.29 -2.54
N GLN A 139 12.87 -12.38 -1.45
CA GLN A 139 12.06 -11.30 -0.88
C GLN A 139 12.76 -10.63 0.32
N GLN A 140 14.08 -10.79 0.42
CA GLN A 140 14.90 -10.10 1.39
C GLN A 140 15.55 -8.83 0.83
#